data_AF-A0A956NU87-F1
#
_entry.id   AF-A0A956NU87-F1
#
_cell.length_a   1.000
_cell.length_b   1.000
_cell.length_c   1.000
_cell.angle_alpha   90.00
_cell.angle_beta   90.00
_cell.angle_gamma   90.00
#
_symmetry.space_group_name_H-M   'P 1'
#
loop_
_entity.id
_entity.type
_entity.pdbx_description
1 polymer ?
#
loop_
_entity_poly.entity_id
_entity_poly.type
_entity_poly.pdbx_seq_one_letter_code
_entity_poly.pdbx_strand_id
1 'polypeptide(L)'
;MEEAAKYIENTYAKILKNDPEQTEFLQAVKEFIGSIEPVFTAHPEFIQQNILERMIEPERIIQFKVSWMTDYGEVKVNRGFRVQFNSAIGPYKGGLRFHPSVNQSIVKFLGFEQVFKNSLTGLPIGGGKGGSDFDPKGKSDNEVMRFCQSFMMELQHHIGPNLDVPAGDIGVGAREIGYLYGQYKRLNGSEAGVLTGKPVFLGGSLGRTEATGYGVAYFTDKMLQDTNNSFENKKVVVSGSGNVAIYAIQKVHELGGKVIACSDSDGYIWDPAGIDYATIKQIKEVERKRISEYIHYHPKAYYYEGSIWDIEKRYQVALPCATQNEINGEKARKMIRNGVIAVAEGANMPSDLDAIEVYQEAKILYAPGKASNAGGVAVSALEMSQNSQRLRWTFEEVDEKLKNIMESIYIEVRDTAKTYHTPGNFVAGANIAGFLKIAQSMISQGLV
;
A
#
# COMPACT_ATOMS: atom_id res chain seq x y z
N MET A 1 -6.16 -3.76 -32.47
CA MET A 1 -6.14 -2.40 -31.88
C MET A 1 -7.55 -1.86 -31.74
N GLU A 2 -8.34 -1.68 -32.82
CA GLU A 2 -9.68 -1.08 -32.72
C GLU A 2 -10.67 -1.84 -31.81
N GLU A 3 -10.63 -3.18 -31.80
CA GLU A 3 -11.50 -4.00 -30.94
C GLU A 3 -11.17 -3.86 -29.44
N ALA A 4 -9.88 -3.90 -29.08
CA ALA A 4 -9.43 -3.77 -27.70
C ALA A 4 -9.76 -2.38 -27.13
N ALA A 5 -9.43 -1.32 -27.86
CA ALA A 5 -9.73 0.06 -27.47
C ALA A 5 -11.25 0.26 -27.30
N LYS A 6 -12.05 -0.21 -28.27
CA LYS A 6 -13.51 -0.11 -28.22
C LYS A 6 -14.11 -0.90 -27.04
N TYR A 7 -13.59 -2.07 -26.74
CA TYR A 7 -14.02 -2.87 -25.59
C TYR A 7 -13.74 -2.15 -24.26
N ILE A 8 -12.54 -1.60 -24.10
CA ILE A 8 -12.15 -0.83 -22.92
C ILE A 8 -13.04 0.41 -22.78
N GLU A 9 -13.21 1.18 -23.85
CA GLU A 9 -14.02 2.40 -23.86
C GLU A 9 -15.49 2.11 -23.50
N ASN A 10 -16.08 1.09 -24.11
CA ASN A 10 -17.46 0.67 -23.81
C ASN A 10 -17.61 0.23 -22.34
N THR A 11 -16.64 -0.53 -21.82
CA THR A 11 -16.64 -0.99 -20.42
C THR A 11 -16.56 0.20 -19.47
N TYR A 12 -15.64 1.14 -19.72
CA TYR A 12 -15.47 2.34 -18.91
C TYR A 12 -16.71 3.25 -18.97
N ALA A 13 -17.29 3.46 -20.15
CA ALA A 13 -18.52 4.24 -20.32
C ALA A 13 -19.70 3.63 -19.55
N LYS A 14 -19.78 2.30 -19.48
CA LYS A 14 -20.80 1.59 -18.69
C LYS A 14 -20.63 1.87 -17.19
N ILE A 15 -19.40 1.81 -16.68
CA ILE A 15 -19.12 2.07 -15.26
C ILE A 15 -19.38 3.54 -14.92
N LEU A 16 -18.96 4.49 -15.78
CA LEU A 16 -19.27 5.92 -15.63
C LEU A 16 -20.77 6.18 -15.52
N LYS A 17 -21.59 5.45 -16.28
CA LYS A 17 -23.05 5.57 -16.23
C LYS A 17 -23.63 4.97 -14.94
N ASN A 18 -23.06 3.88 -14.45
CA ASN A 18 -23.57 3.17 -13.27
C ASN A 18 -23.16 3.85 -11.95
N ASP A 19 -21.94 4.39 -11.89
CA ASP A 19 -21.31 4.94 -10.68
C ASP A 19 -20.78 6.38 -10.87
N PRO A 20 -21.55 7.34 -11.41
CA PRO A 20 -21.03 8.66 -11.83
C PRO A 20 -20.41 9.48 -10.69
N GLU A 21 -20.87 9.27 -9.45
CA GLU A 21 -20.43 10.00 -8.26
C GLU A 21 -19.19 9.38 -7.59
N GLN A 22 -18.68 8.25 -8.08
CA GLN A 22 -17.55 7.54 -7.47
C GLN A 22 -16.21 7.99 -8.06
N THR A 23 -15.89 9.27 -7.89
CA THR A 23 -14.77 9.94 -8.56
C THR A 23 -13.41 9.28 -8.35
N GLU A 24 -13.09 8.86 -7.12
CA GLU A 24 -11.82 8.21 -6.77
C GLU A 24 -11.71 6.83 -7.43
N PHE A 25 -12.81 6.07 -7.44
CA PHE A 25 -12.85 4.77 -8.10
C PHE A 25 -12.72 4.90 -9.62
N LEU A 26 -13.46 5.82 -10.22
CA LEU A 26 -13.42 6.09 -11.66
C LEU A 26 -12.05 6.57 -12.13
N GLN A 27 -11.34 7.35 -11.31
CA GLN A 27 -9.97 7.76 -11.59
C GLN A 27 -9.03 6.56 -11.64
N ALA A 28 -9.04 5.70 -10.61
CA ALA A 28 -8.16 4.54 -10.55
C ALA A 28 -8.42 3.55 -11.69
N VAL A 29 -9.69 3.31 -12.03
CA VAL A 29 -10.06 2.49 -13.19
C VAL A 29 -9.50 3.11 -14.48
N LYS A 30 -9.63 4.43 -14.67
CA LYS A 30 -9.13 5.13 -15.86
C LYS A 30 -7.60 5.02 -16.01
N GLU A 31 -6.87 5.21 -14.92
CA GLU A 31 -5.41 5.06 -14.90
C GLU A 31 -4.99 3.61 -15.21
N PHE A 32 -5.70 2.64 -14.66
CA PHE A 32 -5.45 1.23 -14.89
C PHE A 32 -5.71 0.79 -16.34
N ILE A 33 -6.89 1.12 -16.90
CA ILE A 33 -7.25 0.70 -18.27
C ILE A 33 -6.28 1.26 -19.33
N GLY A 34 -5.73 2.45 -19.10
CA GLY A 34 -4.71 3.04 -19.98
C GLY A 34 -3.41 2.24 -20.07
N SER A 35 -3.14 1.35 -19.10
CA SER A 35 -1.92 0.52 -19.07
C SER A 35 -2.10 -0.88 -19.65
N ILE A 36 -3.33 -1.36 -19.86
CA ILE A 36 -3.60 -2.78 -20.16
C ILE A 36 -4.19 -3.03 -21.56
N GLU A 37 -4.36 -2.00 -22.38
CA GLU A 37 -4.76 -2.17 -23.79
C GLU A 37 -3.87 -3.17 -24.57
N PRO A 38 -2.53 -3.17 -24.41
CA PRO A 38 -1.67 -4.17 -25.06
C PRO A 38 -2.05 -5.61 -24.72
N VAL A 39 -2.58 -5.85 -23.52
CA VAL A 39 -2.99 -7.19 -23.06
C VAL A 39 -4.17 -7.70 -23.86
N PHE A 40 -5.21 -6.90 -24.05
CA PHE A 40 -6.38 -7.31 -24.83
C PHE A 40 -6.09 -7.44 -26.32
N THR A 41 -5.08 -6.73 -26.83
CA THR A 41 -4.60 -6.95 -28.20
C THR A 41 -3.87 -8.29 -28.33
N ALA A 42 -3.07 -8.68 -27.33
CA ALA A 42 -2.35 -9.95 -27.32
C ALA A 42 -3.24 -11.15 -26.97
N HIS A 43 -4.30 -10.93 -26.20
CA HIS A 43 -5.22 -11.96 -25.68
C HIS A 43 -6.69 -11.65 -26.01
N PRO A 44 -7.13 -11.81 -27.28
CA PRO A 44 -8.53 -11.58 -27.68
C PRO A 44 -9.54 -12.43 -26.90
N GLU A 45 -9.12 -13.59 -26.38
CA GLU A 45 -9.94 -14.43 -25.51
C GLU A 45 -10.39 -13.70 -24.23
N PHE A 46 -9.64 -12.71 -23.74
CA PHE A 46 -10.04 -11.92 -22.56
C PHE A 46 -11.19 -10.97 -22.87
N ILE A 47 -11.30 -10.51 -24.13
CA ILE A 47 -12.44 -9.73 -24.62
C ILE A 47 -13.66 -10.65 -24.72
N GLN A 48 -13.51 -11.82 -25.33
CA GLN A 48 -14.59 -12.80 -25.49
C GLN A 48 -15.18 -13.26 -24.14
N GLN A 49 -14.34 -13.40 -23.12
CA GLN A 49 -14.73 -13.79 -21.76
C GLN A 49 -15.17 -12.61 -20.87
N ASN A 50 -15.26 -11.40 -21.43
CA ASN A 50 -15.65 -10.16 -20.76
C ASN A 50 -14.88 -9.88 -19.45
N ILE A 51 -13.57 -10.15 -19.45
CA ILE A 51 -12.78 -10.16 -18.20
C ILE A 51 -12.64 -8.79 -17.55
N LEU A 52 -12.54 -7.71 -18.34
CA LEU A 52 -12.39 -6.37 -17.80
C LEU A 52 -13.63 -5.95 -17.01
N GLU A 53 -14.81 -6.15 -17.58
CA GLU A 53 -16.07 -5.80 -16.93
C GLU A 53 -16.28 -6.62 -15.66
N ARG A 54 -16.05 -7.95 -15.73
CA ARG A 54 -16.15 -8.84 -14.58
C ARG A 54 -15.17 -8.50 -13.46
N MET A 55 -13.99 -8.00 -13.81
CA MET A 55 -12.95 -7.69 -12.84
C MET A 55 -13.18 -6.32 -12.18
N ILE A 56 -13.67 -5.32 -12.90
CA ILE A 56 -13.90 -3.97 -12.34
C ILE A 56 -15.13 -3.93 -11.43
N GLU A 57 -16.14 -4.77 -11.67
CA GLU A 57 -17.28 -4.89 -10.76
C GLU A 57 -16.89 -5.71 -9.51
N PRO A 58 -17.01 -5.16 -8.28
CA PRO A 58 -16.69 -5.92 -7.08
C PRO A 58 -17.62 -7.14 -6.94
N GLU A 59 -17.05 -8.30 -6.55
CA GLU A 59 -17.85 -9.51 -6.27
C GLU A 59 -18.92 -9.27 -5.19
N ARG A 60 -18.62 -8.43 -4.18
CA ARG A 60 -19.60 -8.01 -3.17
C ARG A 60 -19.26 -6.68 -2.53
N ILE A 61 -20.30 -5.88 -2.26
CA ILE A 61 -20.23 -4.66 -1.46
C ILE A 61 -21.20 -4.77 -0.28
N ILE A 62 -20.68 -4.61 0.93
CA ILE A 62 -21.46 -4.64 2.16
C ILE A 62 -21.37 -3.27 2.82
N GLN A 63 -22.52 -2.62 3.01
CA GLN A 63 -22.64 -1.37 3.74
C GLN A 63 -23.59 -1.57 4.92
N PHE A 64 -23.19 -1.13 6.11
CA PHE A 64 -23.96 -1.38 7.32
C PHE A 64 -23.89 -0.23 8.31
N LYS A 65 -24.86 -0.19 9.22
CA LYS A 65 -24.95 0.79 10.31
C LYS A 65 -24.12 0.32 11.50
N VAL A 66 -23.40 1.24 12.13
CA VAL A 66 -22.62 0.99 13.36
C VAL A 66 -23.09 1.93 14.45
N SER A 67 -23.87 1.41 15.41
CA SER A 67 -24.39 2.19 16.54
C SER A 67 -23.55 1.94 17.79
N TRP A 68 -23.10 3.00 18.46
CA TRP A 68 -22.22 2.91 19.63
C TRP A 68 -22.47 4.08 20.59
N MET A 69 -21.87 4.05 21.78
CA MET A 69 -22.10 5.03 22.84
C MET A 69 -20.79 5.70 23.27
N THR A 70 -20.79 7.02 23.45
CA THR A 70 -19.65 7.80 23.98
C THR A 70 -19.45 7.54 25.47
N ASP A 71 -18.34 8.01 26.04
CA ASP A 71 -18.13 7.93 27.49
C ASP A 71 -19.14 8.77 28.30
N TYR A 72 -19.79 9.74 27.65
CA TYR A 72 -20.83 10.58 28.24
C TYR A 72 -22.25 10.03 28.08
N GLY A 73 -22.40 8.79 27.57
CA GLY A 73 -23.70 8.15 27.37
C GLY A 73 -24.44 8.59 26.11
N GLU A 74 -23.82 9.40 25.24
CA GLU A 74 -24.44 9.81 23.98
C GLU A 74 -24.39 8.68 22.95
N VAL A 75 -25.52 8.39 22.30
CA VAL A 75 -25.57 7.42 21.21
C VAL A 75 -25.10 8.08 19.92
N LYS A 76 -24.17 7.42 19.22
CA LYS A 76 -23.65 7.83 17.91
C LYS A 76 -23.92 6.75 16.87
N VAL A 77 -23.95 7.16 15.61
CA VAL A 77 -24.15 6.28 14.46
C VAL A 77 -23.13 6.62 13.40
N ASN A 78 -22.47 5.59 12.88
CA ASN A 78 -21.51 5.67 11.79
C ASN A 78 -21.86 4.64 10.71
N ARG A 79 -21.29 4.82 9.53
CA ARG A 79 -21.42 3.86 8.42
C ARG A 79 -20.19 2.96 8.37
N GLY A 80 -20.42 1.65 8.26
CA GLY A 80 -19.41 0.64 8.02
C GLY A 80 -19.47 0.13 6.59
N PHE A 81 -18.31 -0.26 6.06
CA PHE A 81 -18.13 -0.77 4.70
C PHE A 81 -17.21 -1.99 4.67
N ARG A 82 -17.53 -2.96 3.80
CA ARG A 82 -16.60 -3.98 3.32
C ARG A 82 -16.86 -4.26 1.83
N VAL A 83 -15.87 -3.94 0.99
CA VAL A 83 -15.83 -4.29 -0.43
C VAL A 83 -14.93 -5.50 -0.59
N GLN A 84 -15.53 -6.61 -0.99
CA GLN A 84 -14.88 -7.85 -1.36
C GLN A 84 -14.75 -7.86 -2.87
N PHE A 85 -13.59 -7.42 -3.36
CA PHE A 85 -13.46 -6.99 -4.74
C PHE A 85 -13.25 -8.18 -5.67
N ASN A 86 -12.24 -8.99 -5.40
CA ASN A 86 -11.92 -10.15 -6.24
C ASN A 86 -11.29 -11.26 -5.40
N SER A 87 -11.75 -12.51 -5.56
CA SER A 87 -11.25 -13.69 -4.84
C SER A 87 -10.55 -14.71 -5.73
N ALA A 88 -10.29 -14.37 -7.00
CA ALA A 88 -9.81 -15.32 -8.00
C ALA A 88 -8.49 -16.03 -7.63
N ILE A 89 -7.64 -15.41 -6.81
CA ILE A 89 -6.35 -15.98 -6.38
C ILE A 89 -6.28 -16.30 -4.89
N GLY A 90 -7.39 -16.23 -4.16
CA GLY A 90 -7.46 -16.54 -2.74
C GLY A 90 -8.46 -15.67 -1.96
N PRO A 91 -8.50 -15.80 -0.62
CA PRO A 91 -9.41 -15.03 0.23
C PRO A 91 -9.26 -13.53 0.01
N TYR A 92 -10.35 -12.76 0.13
CA TYR A 92 -10.27 -11.30 0.03
C TYR A 92 -9.28 -10.77 1.07
N LYS A 93 -8.39 -9.88 0.64
CA LYS A 93 -7.35 -9.34 1.53
C LYS A 93 -7.25 -7.83 1.39
N GLY A 94 -7.43 -7.14 2.51
CA GLY A 94 -7.06 -5.74 2.64
C GLY A 94 -7.61 -5.04 3.86
N GLY A 95 -7.02 -3.89 4.18
CA GLY A 95 -7.20 -3.19 5.44
C GLY A 95 -8.59 -2.60 5.69
N LEU A 96 -8.81 -2.19 6.93
CA LEU A 96 -9.94 -1.39 7.40
C LEU A 96 -9.46 0.03 7.71
N ARG A 97 -10.13 1.04 7.16
CA ARG A 97 -9.82 2.46 7.42
C ARG A 97 -10.89 3.13 8.26
N PHE A 98 -10.52 3.75 9.38
CA PHE A 98 -11.41 4.59 10.19
C PHE A 98 -11.01 6.05 10.03
N HIS A 99 -11.76 6.79 9.21
CA HIS A 99 -11.49 8.20 8.94
C HIS A 99 -12.78 8.91 8.47
N PRO A 100 -13.04 10.17 8.88
CA PRO A 100 -14.23 10.93 8.47
C PRO A 100 -14.53 10.97 6.97
N SER A 101 -13.49 10.88 6.13
CA SER A 101 -13.65 10.94 4.68
C SER A 101 -14.13 9.64 4.05
N VAL A 102 -14.12 8.52 4.77
CA VAL A 102 -14.42 7.19 4.21
C VAL A 102 -15.85 7.15 3.67
N ASN A 103 -15.95 6.79 2.39
CA ASN A 103 -17.20 6.57 1.67
C ASN A 103 -17.04 5.36 0.72
N GLN A 104 -18.11 4.95 0.04
CA GLN A 104 -18.07 3.79 -0.85
C GLN A 104 -17.07 3.96 -2.02
N SER A 105 -16.98 5.15 -2.61
CA SER A 105 -16.04 5.44 -3.71
C SER A 105 -14.60 5.17 -3.29
N ILE A 106 -14.19 5.71 -2.14
CA ILE A 106 -12.84 5.51 -1.59
C ILE A 106 -12.58 4.04 -1.27
N VAL A 107 -13.55 3.32 -0.69
CA VAL A 107 -13.36 1.90 -0.35
C VAL A 107 -13.28 1.03 -1.61
N LYS A 108 -14.07 1.32 -2.66
CA LYS A 108 -13.97 0.65 -3.97
C LYS A 108 -12.63 0.93 -4.64
N PHE A 109 -12.22 2.20 -4.72
CA PHE A 109 -10.90 2.60 -5.20
C PHE A 109 -9.77 1.80 -4.54
N LEU A 110 -9.73 1.82 -3.21
CA LEU A 110 -8.67 1.13 -2.48
C LEU A 110 -8.77 -0.39 -2.63
N GLY A 111 -9.98 -0.95 -2.74
CA GLY A 111 -10.20 -2.38 -2.98
C GLY A 111 -9.73 -2.82 -4.36
N PHE A 112 -9.97 -2.01 -5.38
CA PHE A 112 -9.55 -2.23 -6.76
C PHE A 112 -8.02 -2.29 -6.88
N GLU A 113 -7.32 -1.26 -6.40
CA GLU A 113 -5.85 -1.25 -6.38
C GLU A 113 -5.27 -2.43 -5.55
N GLN A 114 -5.97 -2.84 -4.50
CA GLN A 114 -5.55 -3.95 -3.65
C GLN A 114 -5.55 -5.29 -4.39
N VAL A 115 -6.42 -5.50 -5.40
CA VAL A 115 -6.43 -6.72 -6.22
C VAL A 115 -5.07 -6.91 -6.89
N PHE A 116 -4.59 -5.89 -7.62
CA PHE A 116 -3.35 -5.98 -8.39
C PHE A 116 -2.12 -5.98 -7.48
N LYS A 117 -2.12 -5.14 -6.43
CA LYS A 117 -1.06 -5.13 -5.42
C LYS A 117 -0.88 -6.51 -4.77
N ASN A 118 -1.97 -7.19 -4.45
CA ASN A 118 -1.91 -8.53 -3.85
C ASN A 118 -1.48 -9.59 -4.86
N SER A 119 -1.99 -9.51 -6.09
CA SER A 119 -1.61 -10.39 -7.20
C SER A 119 -0.09 -10.42 -7.42
N LEU A 120 0.54 -9.24 -7.45
CA LEU A 120 1.98 -9.07 -7.64
C LEU A 120 2.82 -9.78 -6.57
N THR A 121 2.32 -9.97 -5.35
CA THR A 121 3.10 -10.63 -4.29
C THR A 121 3.45 -12.08 -4.60
N GLY A 122 2.80 -12.71 -5.59
CA GLY A 122 2.91 -14.13 -5.84
C GLY A 122 2.07 -14.99 -4.88
N LEU A 123 1.64 -14.45 -3.75
CA LEU A 123 0.93 -15.16 -2.68
C LEU A 123 -0.58 -15.32 -2.97
N PRO A 124 -1.25 -16.33 -2.39
CA PRO A 124 -2.65 -16.66 -2.69
C PRO A 124 -3.63 -15.79 -1.90
N ILE A 125 -3.72 -14.51 -2.28
CA ILE A 125 -4.59 -13.52 -1.63
C ILE A 125 -5.32 -12.66 -2.66
N GLY A 126 -6.66 -12.65 -2.60
CA GLY A 126 -7.51 -11.79 -3.41
C GLY A 126 -7.49 -10.34 -2.93
N GLY A 127 -8.33 -9.46 -3.49
CA GLY A 127 -8.39 -8.04 -3.14
C GLY A 127 -9.67 -7.66 -2.41
N GLY A 128 -9.55 -6.80 -1.39
CA GLY A 128 -10.70 -6.22 -0.71
C GLY A 128 -10.30 -5.00 0.13
N LYS A 129 -11.29 -4.25 0.61
CA LYS A 129 -11.07 -3.12 1.53
C LYS A 129 -12.31 -2.88 2.37
N GLY A 130 -12.16 -2.26 3.52
CA GLY A 130 -13.31 -1.82 4.32
C GLY A 130 -12.97 -0.62 5.18
N GLY A 131 -13.89 -0.27 6.06
CA GLY A 131 -13.69 0.86 6.95
C GLY A 131 -14.98 1.48 7.45
N SER A 132 -14.85 2.67 8.04
CA SER A 132 -15.95 3.47 8.53
C SER A 132 -15.60 4.96 8.49
N ASP A 133 -16.63 5.79 8.37
CA ASP A 133 -16.56 7.25 8.56
C ASP A 133 -16.31 7.66 10.03
N PHE A 134 -16.10 6.69 10.93
CA PHE A 134 -15.71 6.91 12.32
C PHE A 134 -14.34 7.59 12.44
N ASP A 135 -14.26 8.63 13.28
CA ASP A 135 -13.01 9.32 13.62
C ASP A 135 -12.45 8.84 14.97
N PRO A 136 -11.35 8.08 14.98
CA PRO A 136 -10.71 7.66 16.23
C PRO A 136 -9.98 8.82 16.94
N LYS A 137 -9.73 9.96 16.28
CA LYS A 137 -9.06 11.10 16.91
C LYS A 137 -9.94 11.70 18.01
N GLY A 138 -9.30 12.01 19.14
CA GLY A 138 -9.95 12.56 20.32
C GLY A 138 -10.88 11.58 21.05
N LYS A 139 -10.91 10.29 20.67
CA LYS A 139 -11.71 9.26 21.35
C LYS A 139 -10.89 8.55 22.43
N SER A 140 -11.56 8.18 23.51
CA SER A 140 -10.94 7.34 24.53
C SER A 140 -10.74 5.91 24.02
N ASP A 141 -9.87 5.14 24.69
CA ASP A 141 -9.69 3.72 24.41
C ASP A 141 -11.02 2.94 24.56
N ASN A 142 -11.88 3.34 25.50
CA ASN A 142 -13.17 2.70 25.72
C ASN A 142 -14.15 3.00 24.59
N GLU A 143 -14.17 4.23 24.07
CA GLU A 143 -14.99 4.60 22.92
C GLU A 143 -14.57 3.83 21.67
N VAL A 144 -13.26 3.76 21.40
CA VAL A 144 -12.72 3.00 20.27
C VAL A 144 -13.02 1.50 20.43
N MET A 145 -12.89 0.94 21.64
CA MET A 145 -13.24 -0.45 21.91
C MET A 145 -14.73 -0.71 21.63
N ARG A 146 -15.64 0.13 22.15
CA ARG A 146 -17.09 0.00 21.92
C ARG A 146 -17.44 0.12 20.44
N PHE A 147 -16.77 1.04 19.73
CA PHE A 147 -16.92 1.17 18.28
C PHE A 147 -16.48 -0.10 17.55
N CYS A 148 -15.26 -0.59 17.79
CA CYS A 148 -14.75 -1.83 17.18
C CYS A 148 -15.64 -3.04 17.47
N GLN A 149 -16.16 -3.14 18.69
CA GLN A 149 -17.09 -4.21 19.06
C GLN A 149 -18.39 -4.11 18.25
N SER A 150 -19.00 -2.92 18.17
CA SER A 150 -20.21 -2.69 17.37
C SER A 150 -19.97 -2.94 15.87
N PHE A 151 -18.84 -2.50 15.34
CA PHE A 151 -18.44 -2.72 13.95
C PHE A 151 -18.31 -4.21 13.62
N MET A 152 -17.69 -4.98 14.53
CA MET A 152 -17.48 -6.42 14.34
C MET A 152 -18.77 -7.25 14.52
N MET A 153 -19.82 -6.71 15.17
CA MET A 153 -21.11 -7.41 15.25
C MET A 153 -21.67 -7.76 13.87
N GLU A 154 -21.51 -6.86 12.90
CA GLU A 154 -21.93 -7.10 11.52
C GLU A 154 -20.81 -7.71 10.68
N LEU A 155 -19.60 -7.14 10.72
CA LEU A 155 -18.51 -7.56 9.83
C LEU A 155 -18.19 -9.07 9.95
N GLN A 156 -18.33 -9.64 11.15
CA GLN A 156 -17.99 -11.04 11.41
C GLN A 156 -18.71 -12.04 10.49
N HIS A 157 -19.94 -11.73 10.05
CA HIS A 157 -20.71 -12.59 9.14
C HIS A 157 -20.09 -12.74 7.76
N HIS A 158 -19.19 -11.81 7.40
CA HIS A 158 -18.67 -11.66 6.05
C HIS A 158 -17.17 -11.95 5.98
N ILE A 159 -16.53 -12.31 7.09
CA ILE A 159 -15.09 -12.54 7.16
C ILE A 159 -14.74 -13.92 7.73
N GLY A 160 -13.52 -14.36 7.47
CA GLY A 160 -13.04 -15.66 7.92
C GLY A 160 -11.67 -16.00 7.31
N PRO A 161 -10.90 -16.93 7.91
CA PRO A 161 -9.53 -17.24 7.46
C PRO A 161 -9.42 -17.63 5.97
N ASN A 162 -10.46 -18.26 5.42
CA ASN A 162 -10.51 -18.71 4.03
C ASN A 162 -11.51 -17.90 3.17
N LEU A 163 -12.13 -16.85 3.73
CA LEU A 163 -13.13 -16.02 3.05
C LEU A 163 -12.58 -14.62 2.81
N ASP A 164 -12.34 -13.88 3.90
CA ASP A 164 -11.91 -12.49 3.88
C ASP A 164 -11.07 -12.22 5.13
N VAL A 165 -9.86 -11.71 4.96
CA VAL A 165 -8.89 -11.46 6.04
C VAL A 165 -8.52 -9.97 6.11
N PRO A 166 -9.27 -9.17 6.89
CA PRO A 166 -8.96 -7.76 7.07
C PRO A 166 -7.61 -7.50 7.77
N ALA A 167 -7.19 -6.23 7.75
CA ALA A 167 -5.96 -5.74 8.38
C ALA A 167 -6.13 -4.30 8.88
N GLY A 168 -5.10 -3.73 9.47
CA GLY A 168 -5.03 -2.31 9.77
C GLY A 168 -4.87 -1.43 8.52
N ASP A 169 -5.29 -0.18 8.65
CA ASP A 169 -5.06 0.95 7.73
C ASP A 169 -5.14 2.26 8.54
N ILE A 170 -5.30 3.43 7.92
CA ILE A 170 -5.46 4.71 8.62
C ILE A 170 -6.60 4.60 9.64
N GLY A 171 -6.30 4.92 10.91
CA GLY A 171 -7.25 4.85 12.01
C GLY A 171 -7.49 3.45 12.60
N VAL A 172 -6.85 2.42 12.06
CA VAL A 172 -6.93 1.03 12.55
C VAL A 172 -5.52 0.47 12.73
N GLY A 173 -4.95 0.62 13.93
CA GLY A 173 -3.67 0.07 14.32
C GLY A 173 -3.81 -1.23 15.12
N ALA A 174 -2.71 -1.62 15.80
CA ALA A 174 -2.68 -2.84 16.61
C ALA A 174 -3.72 -2.84 17.75
N ARG A 175 -4.04 -1.66 18.30
CA ARG A 175 -5.10 -1.48 19.32
C ARG A 175 -6.47 -1.87 18.76
N GLU A 176 -6.86 -1.28 17.64
CA GLU A 176 -8.15 -1.55 17.00
C GLU A 176 -8.23 -3.00 16.53
N ILE A 177 -7.17 -3.53 15.92
CA ILE A 177 -7.10 -4.95 15.52
C ILE A 177 -7.27 -5.87 16.74
N GLY A 178 -6.70 -5.53 17.89
CA GLY A 178 -6.91 -6.25 19.14
C GLY A 178 -8.38 -6.28 19.58
N TYR A 179 -9.07 -5.13 19.55
CA TYR A 179 -10.50 -5.04 19.89
C TYR A 179 -11.39 -5.76 18.89
N LEU A 180 -11.13 -5.61 17.59
CA LEU A 180 -11.84 -6.29 16.51
C LEU A 180 -11.68 -7.80 16.62
N TYR A 181 -10.45 -8.29 16.81
CA TYR A 181 -10.16 -9.71 17.01
C TYR A 181 -10.81 -10.24 18.29
N GLY A 182 -10.75 -9.48 19.38
CA GLY A 182 -11.40 -9.84 20.65
C GLY A 182 -12.90 -10.03 20.50
N GLN A 183 -13.58 -9.14 19.78
CA GLN A 183 -15.02 -9.26 19.53
C GLN A 183 -15.33 -10.41 18.57
N TYR A 184 -14.56 -10.58 17.49
CA TYR A 184 -14.73 -11.73 16.59
C TYR A 184 -14.60 -13.03 17.37
N LYS A 185 -13.56 -13.16 18.21
CA LYS A 185 -13.34 -14.34 19.06
C LYS A 185 -14.51 -14.62 19.99
N ARG A 186 -15.11 -13.57 20.57
CA ARG A 186 -16.28 -13.69 21.45
C ARG A 186 -17.49 -14.27 20.72
N LEU A 187 -17.68 -13.92 19.45
CA LEU A 187 -18.84 -14.30 18.65
C LEU A 187 -18.67 -15.66 17.94
N ASN A 188 -17.45 -15.99 17.50
CA ASN A 188 -17.17 -17.13 16.62
C ASN A 188 -16.21 -18.18 17.20
N GLY A 189 -15.57 -17.91 18.34
CA GLY A 189 -14.45 -18.71 18.83
C GLY A 189 -13.10 -18.27 18.26
N SER A 190 -12.04 -18.96 18.66
CA SER A 190 -10.66 -18.52 18.38
C SER A 190 -10.17 -18.92 16.99
N GLU A 191 -10.11 -17.95 16.08
CA GLU A 191 -9.58 -18.11 14.71
C GLU A 191 -8.45 -17.11 14.42
N ALA A 192 -7.20 -17.50 14.68
CA ALA A 192 -6.06 -16.58 14.58
C ALA A 192 -5.87 -15.98 13.17
N GLY A 193 -6.29 -16.69 12.12
CA GLY A 193 -6.15 -16.27 10.72
C GLY A 193 -7.19 -15.26 10.22
N VAL A 194 -8.18 -14.86 11.03
CA VAL A 194 -9.25 -13.96 10.56
C VAL A 194 -8.80 -12.51 10.35
N LEU A 195 -7.75 -12.07 11.05
CA LEU A 195 -7.18 -10.73 10.93
C LEU A 195 -5.66 -10.81 10.88
N THR A 196 -5.05 -9.82 10.21
CA THR A 196 -3.59 -9.64 10.15
C THR A 196 -3.19 -8.30 10.76
N GLY A 197 -1.91 -8.16 11.14
CA GLY A 197 -1.44 -7.02 11.93
C GLY A 197 -1.80 -7.15 13.41
N LYS A 198 -1.98 -8.39 13.89
CA LYS A 198 -2.21 -8.66 15.32
C LYS A 198 -0.94 -8.33 16.12
N PRO A 199 -1.06 -8.00 17.42
CA PRO A 199 0.10 -8.03 18.30
C PRO A 199 0.80 -9.39 18.27
N VAL A 200 2.14 -9.41 18.37
CA VAL A 200 2.94 -10.66 18.28
C VAL A 200 2.47 -11.70 19.30
N PHE A 201 2.16 -11.29 20.53
CA PHE A 201 1.65 -12.20 21.56
C PHE A 201 0.27 -12.80 21.24
N LEU A 202 -0.50 -12.21 20.31
CA LEU A 202 -1.79 -12.69 19.80
C LEU A 202 -1.72 -13.36 18.42
N GLY A 203 -0.54 -13.86 18.01
CA GLY A 203 -0.38 -14.53 16.70
C GLY A 203 -0.09 -13.56 15.55
N GLY A 204 0.40 -12.36 15.86
CA GLY A 204 1.02 -11.48 14.88
C GLY A 204 2.38 -11.99 14.41
N SER A 205 2.81 -11.57 13.22
CA SER A 205 4.13 -11.89 12.68
C SER A 205 5.19 -10.90 13.19
N LEU A 206 6.38 -11.40 13.49
CA LEU A 206 7.59 -10.56 13.52
C LEU A 206 7.84 -9.95 12.14
N GLY A 207 8.57 -8.84 12.06
CA GLY A 207 8.85 -8.13 10.81
C GLY A 207 7.66 -7.37 10.21
N ARG A 208 6.43 -7.52 10.76
CA ARG A 208 5.24 -6.86 10.21
C ARG A 208 5.31 -5.34 10.30
N THR A 209 5.93 -4.81 11.35
CA THR A 209 6.09 -3.37 11.53
C THR A 209 7.01 -2.82 10.45
N GLU A 210 8.15 -3.45 10.24
CA GLU A 210 9.23 -3.08 9.32
C GLU A 210 8.85 -3.27 7.83
N ALA A 211 7.95 -4.22 7.57
CA ALA A 211 7.71 -4.85 6.26
C ALA A 211 7.57 -3.89 5.07
N THR A 212 6.88 -2.77 5.25
CA THR A 212 6.63 -1.84 4.12
C THR A 212 7.87 -1.02 3.80
N GLY A 213 8.54 -0.46 4.81
CA GLY A 213 9.78 0.30 4.61
C GLY A 213 10.92 -0.58 4.11
N TYR A 214 11.06 -1.79 4.68
CA TYR A 214 12.01 -2.79 4.21
C TYR A 214 11.71 -3.22 2.78
N GLY A 215 10.43 -3.42 2.46
CA GLY A 215 10.01 -3.80 1.11
C GLY A 215 10.39 -2.76 0.05
N VAL A 216 10.17 -1.48 0.34
CA VAL A 216 10.58 -0.37 -0.54
C VAL A 216 12.08 -0.39 -0.77
N ALA A 217 12.87 -0.56 0.29
CA ALA A 217 14.32 -0.64 0.18
C ALA A 217 14.76 -1.86 -0.65
N TYR A 218 14.23 -3.06 -0.41
CA TYR A 218 14.59 -4.26 -1.18
C TYR A 218 14.22 -4.17 -2.65
N PHE A 219 13.02 -3.65 -2.96
CA PHE A 219 12.61 -3.43 -4.35
C PHE A 219 13.56 -2.45 -5.04
N THR A 220 13.89 -1.34 -4.38
CA THR A 220 14.78 -0.31 -4.92
C THR A 220 16.19 -0.85 -5.12
N ASP A 221 16.71 -1.62 -4.17
CA ASP A 221 18.03 -2.23 -4.25
C ASP A 221 18.13 -3.17 -5.46
N LYS A 222 17.13 -4.04 -5.65
CA LYS A 222 17.06 -4.93 -6.80
C LYS A 222 16.97 -4.16 -8.12
N MET A 223 16.17 -3.09 -8.15
CA MET A 223 16.03 -2.20 -9.30
C MET A 223 17.34 -1.48 -9.65
N LEU A 224 18.10 -1.05 -8.65
CA LEU A 224 19.43 -0.44 -8.86
C LEU A 224 20.42 -1.48 -9.39
N GLN A 225 20.45 -2.69 -8.84
CA GLN A 225 21.34 -3.77 -9.25
C GLN A 225 21.18 -4.15 -10.72
N ASP A 226 19.95 -4.17 -11.25
CA ASP A 226 19.67 -4.45 -12.67
C ASP A 226 20.26 -3.40 -13.62
N THR A 227 20.67 -2.23 -13.08
CA THR A 227 21.35 -1.16 -13.82
C THR A 227 22.81 -0.97 -13.41
N ASN A 228 23.43 -1.98 -12.80
CA ASN A 228 24.79 -1.93 -12.24
C ASN A 228 24.99 -0.80 -11.21
N ASN A 229 23.94 -0.46 -10.46
CA ASN A 229 23.98 0.44 -9.31
C ASN A 229 23.67 -0.34 -8.02
N SER A 230 23.86 0.31 -6.88
CA SER A 230 23.45 -0.19 -5.56
C SER A 230 23.15 1.01 -4.66
N PHE A 231 22.68 0.76 -3.44
CA PHE A 231 22.61 1.79 -2.41
C PHE A 231 23.98 2.25 -1.92
N GLU A 232 25.04 1.45 -2.11
CA GLU A 232 26.36 1.73 -1.57
C GLU A 232 26.86 3.12 -1.99
N ASN A 233 27.22 3.94 -0.98
CA ASN A 233 27.68 5.31 -1.15
C ASN A 233 26.68 6.28 -1.82
N LYS A 234 25.41 5.88 -2.01
CA LYS A 234 24.36 6.77 -2.53
C LYS A 234 23.75 7.59 -1.42
N LYS A 235 23.46 8.85 -1.74
CA LYS A 235 22.62 9.72 -0.89
C LYS A 235 21.17 9.48 -1.23
N VAL A 236 20.37 9.29 -0.19
CA VAL A 236 18.95 8.96 -0.28
C VAL A 236 18.14 10.03 0.45
N VAL A 237 16.99 10.40 -0.11
CA VAL A 237 16.02 11.29 0.54
C VAL A 237 14.74 10.49 0.75
N VAL A 238 14.25 10.46 1.99
CA VAL A 238 13.04 9.71 2.36
C VAL A 238 12.03 10.68 2.93
N SER A 239 10.90 10.93 2.25
CA SER A 239 9.88 11.78 2.87
C SER A 239 9.14 11.04 3.97
N GLY A 240 8.60 11.79 4.93
CA GLY A 240 7.87 11.23 6.05
C GLY A 240 8.78 10.74 7.17
N SER A 241 8.13 10.48 8.30
CA SER A 241 8.74 10.04 9.56
C SER A 241 7.77 9.13 10.33
N GLY A 242 6.80 8.56 9.60
CA GLY A 242 5.97 7.47 10.09
C GLY A 242 6.66 6.12 9.93
N ASN A 243 5.93 5.05 10.24
CA ASN A 243 6.42 3.68 10.19
C ASN A 243 7.18 3.37 8.87
N VAL A 244 6.56 3.57 7.70
CA VAL A 244 7.20 3.26 6.41
C VAL A 244 8.54 3.97 6.24
N ALA A 245 8.60 5.27 6.56
CA ALA A 245 9.81 6.06 6.42
C ALA A 245 10.92 5.63 7.41
N ILE A 246 10.59 5.44 8.70
CA ILE A 246 11.55 5.02 9.73
C ILE A 246 12.27 3.73 9.31
N TYR A 247 11.50 2.74 8.88
CA TYR A 247 12.06 1.43 8.53
C TYR A 247 12.68 1.40 7.13
N ALA A 248 12.24 2.26 6.20
CA ALA A 248 12.99 2.49 4.96
C ALA A 248 14.36 3.10 5.25
N ILE A 249 14.45 4.08 6.16
CA ILE A 249 15.74 4.68 6.57
C ILE A 249 16.66 3.61 7.15
N GLN A 250 16.16 2.81 8.09
CA GLN A 250 16.92 1.72 8.69
C GLN A 250 17.48 0.77 7.63
N LYS A 251 16.63 0.24 6.74
CA LYS A 251 17.07 -0.76 5.75
C LYS A 251 17.99 -0.17 4.68
N VAL A 252 17.78 1.07 4.26
CA VAL A 252 18.69 1.78 3.34
C VAL A 252 20.09 1.87 3.93
N HIS A 253 20.22 2.16 5.23
CA HIS A 253 21.52 2.18 5.91
C HIS A 253 22.17 0.79 5.99
N GLU A 254 21.40 -0.25 6.30
CA GLU A 254 21.88 -1.64 6.29
C GLU A 254 22.38 -2.08 4.91
N LEU A 255 21.81 -1.54 3.83
CA LEU A 255 22.22 -1.79 2.44
C LEU A 255 23.35 -0.87 1.93
N GLY A 256 23.97 -0.08 2.83
CA GLY A 256 25.12 0.78 2.51
C GLY A 256 24.77 2.17 1.96
N GLY A 257 23.49 2.51 1.89
CA GLY A 257 23.01 3.85 1.53
C GLY A 257 23.07 4.83 2.69
N LYS A 258 23.10 6.12 2.37
CA LYS A 258 23.02 7.20 3.35
C LYS A 258 21.76 8.02 3.15
N VAL A 259 20.74 7.81 3.97
CA VAL A 259 19.63 8.76 4.04
C VAL A 259 20.14 10.07 4.63
N ILE A 260 19.97 11.16 3.90
CA ILE A 260 20.46 12.50 4.31
C ILE A 260 19.34 13.44 4.72
N ALA A 261 18.07 13.11 4.45
CA ALA A 261 16.94 13.94 4.80
C ALA A 261 15.68 13.11 5.03
N CYS A 262 14.87 13.54 6.00
CA CYS A 262 13.50 13.05 6.20
C CYS A 262 12.54 14.14 6.68
N SER A 263 11.22 13.91 6.61
CA SER A 263 10.23 14.97 6.85
C SER A 263 9.07 14.58 7.75
N ASP A 264 8.32 15.57 8.19
CA ASP A 264 6.92 15.39 8.61
C ASP A 264 6.04 16.43 7.92
N SER A 265 4.84 16.68 8.45
CA SER A 265 3.90 17.62 7.84
C SER A 265 4.35 19.08 7.88
N ASP A 266 5.26 19.45 8.79
CA ASP A 266 5.60 20.85 9.07
C ASP A 266 6.91 21.27 8.38
N GLY A 267 7.78 20.31 8.05
CA GLY A 267 9.05 20.56 7.41
C GLY A 267 9.90 19.30 7.27
N TYR A 268 11.19 19.50 7.01
CA TYR A 268 12.15 18.42 6.84
C TYR A 268 13.48 18.71 7.55
N ILE A 269 14.15 17.63 7.95
CA ILE A 269 15.51 17.67 8.47
C ILE A 269 16.49 17.24 7.39
N TRP A 270 17.68 17.83 7.43
CA TRP A 270 18.83 17.43 6.63
C TRP A 270 20.04 17.21 7.54
N ASP A 271 20.61 16.01 7.47
CA ASP A 271 21.79 15.61 8.22
C ASP A 271 22.89 15.14 7.25
N PRO A 272 24.00 15.89 7.13
CA PRO A 272 25.15 15.48 6.32
C PRO A 272 25.80 14.16 6.77
N ALA A 273 25.72 13.84 8.07
CA ALA A 273 26.26 12.60 8.62
C ALA A 273 25.39 11.39 8.23
N GLY A 274 24.09 11.62 8.05
CA GLY A 274 23.05 10.63 7.79
C GLY A 274 21.99 10.67 8.88
N ILE A 275 20.73 10.38 8.52
CA ILE A 275 19.61 10.41 9.47
C ILE A 275 19.70 9.22 10.43
N ASP A 276 19.78 9.48 11.73
CA ASP A 276 19.72 8.44 12.75
C ASP A 276 18.29 7.96 12.98
N TYR A 277 17.95 6.80 12.41
CA TYR A 277 16.62 6.20 12.51
C TYR A 277 16.18 5.93 13.96
N ALA A 278 17.11 5.66 14.88
CA ALA A 278 16.79 5.39 16.28
C ALA A 278 16.26 6.67 16.98
N THR A 279 16.88 7.81 16.68
CA THR A 279 16.40 9.12 17.13
C THR A 279 15.02 9.44 16.53
N ILE A 280 14.80 9.19 15.24
CA ILE A 280 13.48 9.41 14.62
C ILE A 280 12.42 8.54 15.31
N LYS A 281 12.73 7.26 15.55
CA LYS A 281 11.84 6.33 16.25
C LYS A 281 11.49 6.83 17.65
N GLN A 282 12.47 7.28 18.41
CA GLN A 282 12.26 7.87 19.75
C GLN A 282 11.33 9.09 19.68
N ILE A 283 11.61 10.04 18.80
CA ILE A 283 10.82 11.27 18.63
C ILE A 283 9.38 10.96 18.23
N LYS A 284 9.16 10.03 17.29
CA LYS A 284 7.84 9.81 16.67
C LYS A 284 7.00 8.75 17.36
N GLU A 285 7.60 7.66 17.83
CA GLU A 285 6.86 6.55 18.43
C GLU A 285 6.70 6.68 19.95
N VAL A 286 7.72 7.22 20.64
CA VAL A 286 7.73 7.35 22.11
C VAL A 286 7.26 8.74 22.53
N GLU A 287 7.95 9.78 22.08
CA GLU A 287 7.68 11.16 22.53
C GLU A 287 6.53 11.82 21.78
N ARG A 288 6.19 11.30 20.59
CA ARG A 288 5.14 11.80 19.68
C ARG A 288 5.31 13.29 19.34
N LYS A 289 6.55 13.73 19.14
CA LYS A 289 6.91 15.12 18.81
C LYS A 289 7.11 15.35 17.32
N ARG A 290 7.38 16.61 16.97
CA ARG A 290 7.72 17.06 15.61
C ARG A 290 9.14 16.66 15.23
N ILE A 291 9.38 16.52 13.92
CA ILE A 291 10.70 16.13 13.40
C ILE A 291 11.77 17.21 13.65
N SER A 292 11.35 18.46 13.86
CA SER A 292 12.23 19.58 14.24
C SER A 292 13.06 19.29 15.49
N GLU A 293 12.54 18.48 16.42
CA GLU A 293 13.26 18.11 17.64
C GLU A 293 14.56 17.35 17.37
N TYR A 294 14.70 16.72 16.20
CA TYR A 294 15.89 15.94 15.85
C TYR A 294 17.18 16.77 15.95
N ILE A 295 17.14 18.06 15.63
CA ILE A 295 18.33 18.94 15.69
C ILE A 295 18.84 19.16 17.12
N HIS A 296 18.01 18.91 18.15
CA HIS A 296 18.45 18.96 19.55
C HIS A 296 19.25 17.71 19.94
N TYR A 297 18.97 16.56 19.33
CA TYR A 297 19.76 15.34 19.50
C TYR A 297 21.00 15.36 18.60
N HIS A 298 20.90 15.98 17.43
CA HIS A 298 21.95 16.06 16.41
C HIS A 298 22.25 17.52 16.03
N PRO A 299 23.09 18.26 16.80
CA PRO A 299 23.31 19.70 16.61
C PRO A 299 23.95 20.12 15.27
N LYS A 300 24.43 19.16 14.48
CA LYS A 300 24.98 19.40 13.12
C LYS A 300 23.94 19.21 12.01
N ALA A 301 22.75 18.73 12.36
CA ALA A 301 21.62 18.64 11.44
C ALA A 301 20.89 19.98 11.36
N TYR A 302 20.13 20.15 10.28
CA TYR A 302 19.39 21.37 10.00
C TYR A 302 17.91 21.03 9.83
N TYR A 303 17.04 21.92 10.28
CA TYR A 303 15.60 21.86 10.01
C TYR A 303 15.23 22.97 9.03
N TYR A 304 14.35 22.65 8.09
CA TYR A 304 13.79 23.56 7.10
C TYR A 304 12.28 23.40 7.06
N GLU A 305 11.55 24.50 6.96
CA GLU A 305 10.12 24.48 6.70
C GLU A 305 9.84 24.17 5.21
N GLY A 306 8.65 23.65 4.94
CA GLY A 306 8.20 23.36 3.58
C GLY A 306 8.51 21.93 3.11
N SER A 307 8.59 21.75 1.78
CA SER A 307 8.64 20.42 1.17
C SER A 307 10.08 19.89 1.09
N ILE A 308 10.29 18.65 1.54
CA ILE A 308 11.60 17.96 1.45
C ILE A 308 12.13 17.87 0.02
N TRP A 309 11.24 17.82 -0.96
CA TRP A 309 11.59 17.78 -2.39
C TRP A 309 12.17 19.10 -2.91
N ASP A 310 12.16 20.16 -2.09
CA ASP A 310 12.82 21.43 -2.37
C ASP A 310 14.30 21.48 -1.98
N ILE A 311 14.82 20.41 -1.37
CA ILE A 311 16.21 20.31 -0.97
C ILE A 311 17.17 20.60 -2.15
N GLU A 312 18.11 21.51 -1.95
CA GLU A 312 19.10 21.93 -2.96
C GLU A 312 20.40 21.10 -2.91
N LYS A 313 20.37 19.97 -2.20
CA LYS A 313 21.53 19.06 -2.08
C LYS A 313 21.43 17.98 -3.13
N ARG A 314 22.57 17.49 -3.62
CA ARG A 314 22.61 16.35 -4.55
C ARG A 314 22.33 15.03 -3.84
N TYR A 315 21.48 14.22 -4.44
CA TYR A 315 21.13 12.86 -4.01
C TYR A 315 20.70 12.02 -5.22
N GLN A 316 20.72 10.69 -5.06
CA GLN A 316 20.54 9.76 -6.18
C GLN A 316 19.21 8.99 -6.08
N VAL A 317 18.71 8.74 -4.87
CA VAL A 317 17.50 7.94 -4.66
C VAL A 317 16.49 8.73 -3.85
N ALA A 318 15.23 8.74 -4.30
CA ALA A 318 14.10 9.35 -3.62
C ALA A 318 13.08 8.27 -3.21
N LEU A 319 12.73 8.22 -1.94
CA LEU A 319 11.72 7.30 -1.40
C LEU A 319 10.56 8.13 -0.81
N PRO A 320 9.54 8.48 -1.60
CA PRO A 320 8.37 9.18 -1.08
C PRO A 320 7.50 8.27 -0.21
N CYS A 321 7.47 8.52 1.09
CA CYS A 321 6.83 7.67 2.11
C CYS A 321 5.86 8.45 3.02
N ALA A 322 5.42 9.66 2.61
CA ALA A 322 4.59 10.52 3.46
C ALA A 322 3.09 10.43 3.13
N THR A 323 2.68 10.98 1.98
CA THR A 323 1.27 11.16 1.62
C THR A 323 1.08 11.05 0.11
N GLN A 324 -0.16 10.89 -0.33
CA GLN A 324 -0.54 11.02 -1.74
C GLN A 324 -0.20 12.42 -2.30
N ASN A 325 0.13 12.50 -3.59
CA ASN A 325 0.40 13.74 -4.34
C ASN A 325 1.41 14.71 -3.67
N GLU A 326 2.45 14.17 -3.02
CA GLU A 326 3.51 14.99 -2.41
C GLU A 326 4.54 15.52 -3.44
N ILE A 327 4.69 14.83 -4.58
CA ILE A 327 5.56 15.22 -5.69
C ILE A 327 4.72 15.55 -6.92
N ASN A 328 4.91 16.76 -7.44
CA ASN A 328 4.35 17.21 -8.72
C ASN A 328 5.43 17.30 -9.80
N GLY A 329 5.04 17.56 -11.05
CA GLY A 329 5.96 17.68 -12.18
C GLY A 329 7.10 18.70 -11.99
N GLU A 330 6.86 19.82 -11.29
CA GLU A 330 7.91 20.81 -10.99
C GLU A 330 8.97 20.26 -10.03
N LYS A 331 8.51 19.64 -8.93
CA LYS A 331 9.39 18.97 -7.96
C LYS A 331 10.15 17.84 -8.65
N ALA A 332 9.49 17.00 -9.45
CA ALA A 332 10.14 15.93 -10.21
C ALA A 332 11.30 16.45 -11.09
N ARG A 333 11.09 17.55 -11.83
CA ARG A 333 12.14 18.19 -12.64
C ARG A 333 13.30 18.72 -11.78
N LYS A 334 13.01 19.28 -10.60
CA LYS A 334 14.03 19.72 -9.63
C LYS A 334 14.83 18.53 -9.09
N MET A 335 14.17 17.44 -8.73
CA MET A 335 14.79 16.20 -8.26
C MET A 335 15.78 15.64 -9.30
N ILE A 336 15.38 15.56 -10.57
CA ILE A 336 16.25 15.08 -11.65
C ILE A 336 17.46 16.00 -11.84
N ARG A 337 17.28 17.33 -11.80
CA ARG A 337 18.40 18.30 -11.83
C ARG A 337 19.38 18.11 -10.66
N ASN A 338 18.90 17.63 -9.52
CA ASN A 338 19.73 17.31 -8.34
C ASN A 338 20.45 15.96 -8.43
N GLY A 339 20.28 15.22 -9.53
CA GLY A 339 20.98 13.97 -9.81
C GLY A 339 20.23 12.70 -9.38
N VAL A 340 18.92 12.79 -9.20
CA VAL A 340 18.08 11.61 -8.92
C VAL A 340 18.09 10.67 -10.12
N ILE A 341 18.40 9.39 -9.85
CA ILE A 341 18.39 8.30 -10.84
C ILE A 341 17.32 7.26 -10.54
N ALA A 342 16.77 7.25 -9.32
CA ALA A 342 15.75 6.31 -8.90
C ALA A 342 14.72 6.95 -7.96
N VAL A 343 13.44 6.66 -8.19
CA VAL A 343 12.30 7.02 -7.35
C VAL A 343 11.51 5.74 -7.06
N ALA A 344 11.25 5.43 -5.79
CA ALA A 344 10.45 4.27 -5.42
C ALA A 344 9.44 4.61 -4.33
N GLU A 345 8.16 4.42 -4.64
CA GLU A 345 7.08 4.92 -3.79
C GLU A 345 6.84 4.03 -2.57
N GLY A 346 6.91 4.61 -1.38
CA GLY A 346 6.52 3.96 -0.14
C GLY A 346 5.09 4.30 0.30
N ALA A 347 4.62 5.51 0.00
CA ALA A 347 3.22 5.90 0.16
C ALA A 347 2.35 5.38 -0.99
N ASN A 348 1.02 5.51 -0.87
CA ASN A 348 0.10 5.21 -1.97
C ASN A 348 -0.06 6.48 -2.84
N MET A 349 0.33 6.40 -4.11
CA MET A 349 0.27 7.50 -5.09
C MET A 349 0.91 8.82 -4.63
N PRO A 350 2.15 8.83 -4.13
CA PRO A 350 2.83 10.07 -3.76
C PRO A 350 3.20 10.97 -4.94
N SER A 351 3.41 10.41 -6.14
CA SER A 351 3.68 11.19 -7.35
C SER A 351 2.38 11.41 -8.12
N ASP A 352 2.11 12.66 -8.54
CA ASP A 352 1.03 12.93 -9.48
C ASP A 352 1.40 12.49 -10.92
N LEU A 353 0.41 12.54 -11.83
CA LEU A 353 0.60 12.11 -13.21
C LEU A 353 1.73 12.91 -13.92
N ASP A 354 1.81 14.23 -13.67
CA ASP A 354 2.84 15.09 -14.24
C ASP A 354 4.25 14.69 -13.76
N ALA A 355 4.39 14.30 -12.49
CA ALA A 355 5.64 13.80 -11.95
C ALA A 355 6.05 12.48 -12.60
N ILE A 356 5.09 11.56 -12.79
CA ILE A 356 5.33 10.26 -13.44
C ILE A 356 5.78 10.45 -14.89
N GLU A 357 5.13 11.34 -15.63
CA GLU A 357 5.53 11.68 -17.01
C GLU A 357 6.96 12.21 -17.05
N VAL A 358 7.31 13.14 -16.16
CA VAL A 358 8.68 13.65 -16.03
C VAL A 358 9.70 12.55 -15.74
N TYR A 359 9.38 11.58 -14.89
CA TYR A 359 10.28 10.45 -14.61
C TYR A 359 10.49 9.56 -15.85
N GLN A 360 9.41 9.29 -16.59
CA GLN A 360 9.44 8.47 -17.81
C GLN A 360 10.22 9.15 -18.94
N GLU A 361 10.00 10.45 -19.17
CA GLU A 361 10.73 11.25 -20.14
C GLU A 361 12.24 11.29 -19.83
N ALA A 362 12.57 11.47 -18.56
CA ALA A 362 13.97 11.48 -18.10
C ALA A 362 14.62 10.08 -18.04
N LYS A 363 13.83 9.02 -18.25
CA LYS A 363 14.28 7.61 -18.21
C LYS A 363 14.99 7.24 -16.91
N ILE A 364 14.56 7.82 -15.80
CA ILE A 364 15.03 7.40 -14.47
C ILE A 364 14.29 6.13 -14.04
N LEU A 365 14.83 5.43 -13.05
CA LEU A 365 14.19 4.23 -12.51
C LEU A 365 13.01 4.61 -11.62
N TYR A 366 11.78 4.44 -12.09
CA TYR A 366 10.57 4.77 -11.34
C TYR A 366 9.78 3.52 -10.95
N ALA A 367 9.68 3.24 -9.65
CA ALA A 367 8.92 2.12 -9.11
C ALA A 367 7.56 2.57 -8.54
N PRO A 368 6.42 2.09 -9.09
CA PRO A 368 5.10 2.48 -8.61
C PRO A 368 4.79 1.83 -7.25
N GLY A 369 4.04 2.54 -6.40
CA GLY A 369 3.73 2.11 -5.03
C GLY A 369 3.11 0.72 -4.94
N LYS A 370 2.23 0.36 -5.89
CA LYS A 370 1.61 -0.99 -5.95
C LYS A 370 2.62 -2.14 -5.97
N ALA A 371 3.83 -1.91 -6.48
CA ALA A 371 4.93 -2.86 -6.46
C ALA A 371 5.88 -2.60 -5.28
N SER A 372 6.44 -1.40 -5.16
CA SER A 372 7.50 -1.10 -4.17
C SER A 372 7.05 -1.18 -2.71
N ASN A 373 5.79 -0.83 -2.40
CA ASN A 373 5.26 -0.86 -1.03
C ASN A 373 4.43 -2.13 -0.72
N ALA A 374 4.54 -3.17 -1.57
CA ALA A 374 3.83 -4.44 -1.40
C ALA A 374 4.32 -5.27 -0.19
N GLY A 375 5.50 -4.96 0.37
CA GLY A 375 6.07 -5.68 1.50
C GLY A 375 5.12 -5.80 2.72
N GLY A 376 4.35 -4.76 3.01
CA GLY A 376 3.37 -4.79 4.11
C GLY A 376 2.26 -5.84 3.92
N VAL A 377 1.78 -6.02 2.69
CA VAL A 377 0.76 -7.05 2.40
C VAL A 377 1.39 -8.43 2.23
N ALA A 378 2.61 -8.52 1.71
CA ALA A 378 3.39 -9.76 1.66
C ALA A 378 3.57 -10.35 3.07
N VAL A 379 4.07 -9.56 4.04
CA VAL A 379 4.21 -10.04 5.43
C VAL A 379 2.85 -10.29 6.09
N SER A 380 1.78 -9.61 5.68
CA SER A 380 0.43 -9.95 6.14
C SER A 380 -0.01 -11.34 5.66
N ALA A 381 0.34 -11.75 4.44
CA ALA A 381 0.09 -13.11 3.96
C ALA A 381 1.06 -14.14 4.59
N LEU A 382 2.30 -13.76 4.93
CA LEU A 382 3.17 -14.60 5.76
C LEU A 382 2.61 -14.80 7.17
N GLU A 383 1.98 -13.78 7.75
CA GLU A 383 1.25 -13.89 9.02
C GLU A 383 0.08 -14.88 8.89
N MET A 384 -0.64 -14.89 7.76
CA MET A 384 -1.68 -15.89 7.50
C MET A 384 -1.09 -17.31 7.44
N SER A 385 0.03 -17.49 6.74
CA SER A 385 0.72 -18.78 6.64
C SER A 385 1.16 -19.30 8.02
N GLN A 386 1.78 -18.44 8.83
CA GLN A 386 2.17 -18.75 10.20
C GLN A 386 0.97 -19.16 11.06
N ASN A 387 -0.14 -18.42 10.98
CA ASN A 387 -1.36 -18.75 11.71
C ASN A 387 -1.97 -20.09 11.27
N SER A 388 -1.99 -20.40 9.98
CA SER A 388 -2.43 -21.70 9.47
C SER A 388 -1.53 -22.85 9.93
N GLN A 389 -0.22 -22.61 10.02
CA GLN A 389 0.75 -23.59 10.54
C GLN A 389 0.73 -23.72 12.07
N ARG A 390 0.16 -22.74 12.78
CA ARG A 390 0.27 -22.57 14.23
C ARG A 390 1.74 -22.48 14.70
N LEU A 391 2.60 -21.95 13.84
CA LEU A 391 4.01 -21.71 14.11
C LEU A 391 4.31 -20.22 14.05
N ARG A 392 5.40 -19.81 14.71
CA ARG A 392 5.96 -18.47 14.59
C ARG A 392 7.34 -18.60 13.99
N TRP A 393 7.64 -17.75 13.03
CA TRP A 393 8.97 -17.64 12.45
C TRP A 393 9.78 -16.59 13.18
N THR A 394 11.11 -16.71 13.12
CA THR A 394 12.00 -15.68 13.62
C THR A 394 11.91 -14.43 12.74
N PHE A 395 12.48 -13.32 13.21
CA PHE A 395 12.52 -12.09 12.43
C PHE A 395 13.31 -12.30 11.12
N GLU A 396 14.42 -13.02 11.20
CA GLU A 396 15.32 -13.30 10.08
C GLU A 396 14.63 -14.13 9.00
N GLU A 397 13.88 -15.16 9.39
CA GLU A 397 13.10 -16.00 8.47
C GLU A 397 12.02 -15.18 7.73
N VAL A 398 11.36 -14.24 8.43
CA VAL A 398 10.37 -13.36 7.82
C VAL A 398 11.03 -12.34 6.89
N ASP A 399 12.15 -11.73 7.31
CA ASP A 399 12.88 -10.73 6.53
C ASP A 399 13.46 -11.33 5.23
N GLU A 400 14.02 -12.54 5.30
CA GLU A 400 14.51 -13.26 4.11
C GLU A 400 13.38 -13.56 3.12
N LYS A 401 12.24 -14.04 3.61
CA LYS A 401 11.06 -14.27 2.75
C LYS A 401 10.54 -12.98 2.14
N LEU A 402 10.48 -11.89 2.92
CA LEU A 402 10.09 -10.58 2.43
C LEU A 402 11.04 -10.13 1.30
N LYS A 403 12.36 -10.21 1.51
CA LYS A 403 13.35 -9.85 0.50
C LYS A 403 13.12 -10.63 -0.81
N ASN A 404 13.00 -11.95 -0.72
CA ASN A 404 12.77 -12.81 -1.88
C ASN A 404 11.47 -12.47 -2.63
N ILE A 405 10.40 -12.14 -1.90
CA ILE A 405 9.13 -11.70 -2.50
C ILE A 405 9.32 -10.37 -3.24
N MET A 406 9.98 -9.38 -2.64
CA MET A 406 10.18 -8.08 -3.28
C MET A 406 11.07 -8.16 -4.52
N GLU A 407 12.11 -9.00 -4.50
CA GLU A 407 12.93 -9.27 -5.68
C GLU A 407 12.12 -9.95 -6.79
N SER A 408 11.23 -10.88 -6.42
CA SER A 408 10.34 -11.56 -7.37
C SER A 408 9.35 -10.58 -8.01
N ILE A 409 8.74 -9.69 -7.22
CA ILE A 409 7.85 -8.63 -7.74
C ILE A 409 8.61 -7.78 -8.75
N TYR A 410 9.84 -7.34 -8.43
CA TYR A 410 10.63 -6.54 -9.36
C TYR A 410 10.89 -7.26 -10.68
N ILE A 411 11.32 -8.52 -10.62
CA ILE A 411 11.60 -9.34 -11.81
C ILE A 411 10.34 -9.48 -12.67
N GLU A 412 9.20 -9.80 -12.06
CA GLU A 412 7.92 -9.96 -12.76
C GLU A 412 7.47 -8.66 -13.43
N VAL A 413 7.56 -7.53 -12.73
CA VAL A 413 7.23 -6.20 -13.27
C VAL A 413 8.13 -5.84 -14.45
N ARG A 414 9.45 -6.02 -14.29
CA ARG A 414 10.46 -5.72 -15.32
C ARG A 414 10.25 -6.57 -16.57
N ASP A 415 10.08 -7.87 -16.40
CA ASP A 415 9.98 -8.80 -17.53
C ASP A 415 8.63 -8.68 -18.23
N THR A 416 7.54 -8.41 -17.48
CA THR A 416 6.25 -8.07 -18.06
C THR A 416 6.31 -6.80 -18.90
N ALA A 417 6.93 -5.74 -18.39
CA ALA A 417 7.11 -4.50 -19.14
C ALA A 417 7.90 -4.72 -20.45
N LYS A 418 8.91 -5.61 -20.45
CA LYS A 418 9.64 -5.99 -21.67
C LYS A 418 8.76 -6.78 -22.64
N THR A 419 8.03 -7.78 -22.15
CA THR A 419 7.14 -8.64 -22.96
C THR A 419 6.06 -7.83 -23.69
N TYR A 420 5.51 -6.80 -23.03
CA TYR A 420 4.49 -5.91 -23.61
C TYR A 420 5.06 -4.64 -24.26
N HIS A 421 6.33 -4.69 -24.69
CA HIS A 421 6.99 -3.66 -25.49
C HIS A 421 7.07 -2.26 -24.84
N THR A 422 7.10 -2.20 -23.51
CA THR A 422 7.30 -0.96 -22.73
C THR A 422 8.48 -1.09 -21.75
N PRO A 423 9.68 -1.50 -22.20
CA PRO A 423 10.81 -1.74 -21.30
C PRO A 423 11.15 -0.49 -20.47
N GLY A 424 11.35 -0.66 -19.16
CA GLY A 424 11.59 0.43 -18.22
C GLY A 424 10.34 1.13 -17.70
N ASN A 425 9.16 0.89 -18.29
CA ASN A 425 7.89 1.37 -17.75
C ASN A 425 7.34 0.39 -16.70
N PHE A 426 7.80 0.54 -15.46
CA PHE A 426 7.37 -0.33 -14.36
C PHE A 426 5.91 -0.10 -13.93
N VAL A 427 5.29 1.02 -14.29
CA VAL A 427 3.84 1.24 -14.10
C VAL A 427 3.04 0.26 -14.95
N ALA A 428 3.33 0.23 -16.26
CA ALA A 428 2.70 -0.71 -17.18
C ALA A 428 3.00 -2.16 -16.78
N GLY A 429 4.27 -2.47 -16.47
CA GLY A 429 4.68 -3.79 -15.99
C GLY A 429 3.89 -4.27 -14.77
N ALA A 430 3.71 -3.42 -13.76
CA ALA A 430 2.99 -3.77 -12.55
C ALA A 430 1.47 -3.93 -12.77
N ASN A 431 0.85 -3.06 -13.57
CA ASN A 431 -0.56 -3.17 -13.90
C ASN A 431 -0.84 -4.44 -14.72
N ILE A 432 -0.04 -4.71 -15.74
CA ILE A 432 -0.20 -5.86 -16.63
C ILE A 432 0.06 -7.17 -15.88
N ALA A 433 1.15 -7.28 -15.12
CA ALA A 433 1.47 -8.50 -14.37
C ALA A 433 0.38 -8.82 -13.35
N GLY A 434 -0.01 -7.81 -12.56
CA GLY A 434 -1.09 -7.95 -11.59
C GLY A 434 -2.41 -8.39 -12.23
N PHE A 435 -2.73 -7.86 -13.42
CA PHE A 435 -3.94 -8.20 -14.17
C PHE A 435 -3.90 -9.61 -14.76
N LEU A 436 -2.80 -10.02 -15.39
CA LEU A 436 -2.70 -11.30 -16.12
C LEU A 436 -3.02 -12.49 -15.23
N LYS A 437 -2.44 -12.53 -14.02
CA LYS A 437 -2.67 -13.61 -13.07
C LYS A 437 -4.13 -13.71 -12.63
N ILE A 438 -4.80 -12.56 -12.42
CA ILE A 438 -6.22 -12.50 -12.07
C ILE A 438 -7.08 -12.97 -13.26
N ALA A 439 -6.84 -12.42 -14.45
CA ALA A 439 -7.56 -12.74 -15.67
C ALA A 439 -7.52 -14.24 -16.00
N GLN A 440 -6.33 -14.84 -15.96
CA GLN A 440 -6.14 -16.27 -16.20
C GLN A 440 -6.84 -17.13 -15.16
N SER A 441 -6.81 -16.71 -13.89
CA SER A 441 -7.50 -17.41 -12.79
C SER A 441 -9.02 -17.36 -12.97
N MET A 442 -9.57 -16.19 -13.29
CA MET A 442 -11.02 -16.00 -13.52
C MET A 442 -11.52 -16.80 -14.72
N ILE A 443 -10.76 -16.88 -15.82
CA ILE A 443 -11.12 -17.71 -16.98
C ILE A 443 -11.13 -19.19 -16.58
N SER A 444 -10.10 -19.64 -15.87
CA SER A 444 -9.98 -21.03 -15.44
C SER A 444 -11.10 -21.46 -14.48
N GLN A 445 -11.62 -20.51 -13.69
CA GLN A 445 -12.71 -20.74 -12.73
C GLN A 445 -14.11 -20.63 -13.35
N GLY A 446 -14.22 -20.19 -14.61
CA GLY A 446 -15.50 -20.05 -15.30
C GLY A 446 -16.26 -18.79 -14.90
N LEU A 447 -17.60 -18.83 -15.02
CA LEU A 447 -18.49 -17.69 -14.76
C LEU A 447 -19.02 -17.76 -13.33
N VAL A 448 -18.32 -17.10 -12.41
CA VAL A 448 -18.64 -17.00 -10.98
C VAL A 448 -18.51 -15.57 -10.49
#